data_AF-A0A939PYK3-F1
#
_entry.id   AF-A0A939PYK3-F1
#
_cell.length_a   1.000
_cell.length_b   1.000
_cell.length_c   1.000
_cell.angle_alpha   90.00
_cell.angle_beta   90.00
_cell.angle_gamma   90.00
#
_symmetry.space_group_name_H-M   'P 1'
#
loop_
_entity.id
_entity.type
_entity.pdbx_description
1 polymer ?
#
loop_
_entity_poly.entity_id
_entity_poly.type
_entity_poly.pdbx_seq_one_letter_code
_entity_poly.pdbx_strand_id
1 'polypeptide(L)' 'MMQSLFAGVSGLRSHQRRMDVIGNNVANVNTVGFKAARATFQDVLYNTLRGAGAPQNNRGGTNP' A
#
# COMPACT_ATOMS: atom_id res chain seq x y z
N MET A 1 -4.62 16.87 -8.45
CA MET A 1 -3.58 16.39 -9.38
C MET A 1 -2.25 16.06 -8.69
N MET A 2 -1.79 16.83 -7.69
CA MET A 2 -0.56 16.49 -6.93
C MET A 2 -0.67 15.16 -6.16
N GLN A 3 -1.76 14.95 -5.41
CA GLN A 3 -2.00 13.71 -4.64
C GLN A 3 -2.01 12.43 -5.49
N SER A 4 -2.58 12.49 -6.70
CA SER A 4 -2.62 11.34 -7.62
C SER A 4 -1.24 10.99 -8.18
N LEU A 5 -0.40 12.00 -8.42
CA LEU A 5 0.98 11.78 -8.87
C LEU A 5 1.83 11.17 -7.76
N PHE A 6 1.65 11.62 -6.51
CA PHE A 6 2.31 11.02 -5.35
C PHE A 6 1.86 9.58 -5.10
N ALA A 7 0.59 9.26 -5.31
CA ALA A 7 0.08 7.88 -5.23
C ALA A 7 0.66 6.98 -6.35
N GLY A 8 0.80 7.51 -7.57
CA GLY A 8 1.46 6.79 -8.67
C GLY A 8 2.95 6.53 -8.39
N VAL A 9 3.68 7.56 -7.94
CA VAL A 9 5.12 7.44 -7.61
C VAL A 9 5.34 6.53 -6.40
N SER A 10 4.47 6.54 -5.39
CA SER A 10 4.58 5.62 -4.25
C SER A 10 4.34 4.17 -4.67
N GLY A 11 3.38 3.92 -5.57
CA GLY A 11 3.14 2.61 -6.19
C GLY A 11 4.35 2.09 -6.96
N LEU A 12 4.96 2.94 -7.80
CA LEU A 12 6.17 2.58 -8.56
C LEU A 12 7.37 2.29 -7.64
N ARG A 13 7.59 3.11 -6.59
CA ARG A 13 8.65 2.88 -5.60
C ARG A 13 8.44 1.60 -4.79
N SER A 14 7.19 1.31 -4.43
CA SER A 14 6.79 0.06 -3.79
C SER A 14 7.12 -1.15 -4.68
N HIS A 15 6.79 -1.05 -5.97
CA HIS A 15 7.10 -2.09 -6.95
C HIS A 15 8.61 -2.28 -7.14
N GLN A 16 9.38 -1.18 -7.24
CA GLN A 16 10.84 -1.22 -7.30
C GLN A 16 11.41 -2.02 -6.12
N ARG A 17 10.95 -1.72 -4.90
CA ARG A 17 11.44 -2.40 -3.68
C ARG A 17 11.06 -3.88 -3.64
N ARG A 18 9.91 -4.25 -4.22
CA ARG A 18 9.55 -5.67 -4.43
C ARG A 18 10.54 -6.34 -5.37
N MET A 19 10.87 -5.69 -6.48
CA MET A 19 11.81 -6.23 -7.46
C MET A 19 13.21 -6.42 -6.88
N ASP A 20 13.66 -5.50 -6.03
CA ASP A 20 14.97 -5.62 -5.36
C ASP A 20 15.02 -6.85 -4.43
N VAL A 21 13.94 -7.11 -3.66
CA VAL A 21 13.84 -8.29 -2.79
C VAL A 21 13.81 -9.57 -3.62
N ILE A 22 13.06 -9.59 -4.73
CA ILE A 22 13.03 -10.74 -5.64
C ILE A 22 14.41 -10.98 -6.24
N GLY A 23 15.08 -9.93 -6.71
CA GLY A 23 16.43 -10.00 -7.27
C GLY A 23 17.43 -10.56 -6.27
N ASN A 24 17.40 -10.09 -5.02
CA ASN A 24 18.26 -10.60 -3.95
C ASN A 24 18.00 -12.09 -3.64
N ASN A 25 16.72 -12.51 -3.61
CA ASN A 25 16.38 -13.90 -3.38
C ASN A 25 16.86 -14.82 -4.52
N VAL A 26 16.68 -14.39 -5.78
CA VAL A 26 17.11 -15.16 -6.96
C VAL A 26 18.63 -15.23 -7.03
N ALA A 27 19.33 -14.13 -6.77
CA ALA A 27 20.80 -14.10 -6.77
C ALA A 27 21.42 -15.05 -5.73
N ASN A 28 20.72 -15.29 -4.61
CA ASN A 28 21.22 -16.12 -3.51
C ASN A 28 20.55 -17.50 -3.42
N VAL A 29 19.84 -17.94 -4.47
CA VAL A 29 19.10 -19.21 -4.45
C VAL A 29 19.99 -20.45 -4.19
N ASN A 30 21.26 -20.39 -4.60
CA ASN A 30 22.23 -21.47 -4.43
C ASN A 30 23.19 -21.26 -3.24
N THR A 31 22.99 -20.20 -2.44
CA THR A 31 23.82 -19.91 -1.28
C THR A 31 23.34 -20.73 -0.09
N VAL A 32 24.18 -21.64 0.41
CA VAL A 32 23.84 -22.50 1.55
C VAL A 32 23.55 -21.64 2.79
N GLY A 33 22.38 -21.86 3.41
CA GLY A 33 21.94 -21.12 4.59
C GLY A 33 21.26 -19.77 4.32
N PHE A 34 21.04 -19.40 3.05
CA PHE A 34 20.30 -18.20 2.70
C PHE A 34 18.82 -18.29 3.11
N LYS A 35 18.29 -17.19 3.67
CA LYS A 35 16.87 -17.07 4.06
C LYS A 35 16.17 -16.08 3.13
N ALA A 36 15.19 -16.58 2.38
CA ALA A 36 14.41 -15.75 1.48
C ALA A 36 13.62 -14.67 2.24
N ALA A 37 13.63 -13.45 1.72
CA ALA A 37 12.87 -12.33 2.24
C ALA A 37 11.61 -12.07 1.38
N ARG A 38 10.56 -11.47 1.97
CA ARG A 38 9.34 -11.09 1.24
C ARG A 38 8.94 -9.66 1.57
N ALA A 39 8.65 -8.86 0.55
CA ALA A 39 8.05 -7.54 0.73
C ALA A 39 6.54 -7.68 0.97
N THR A 40 6.05 -7.03 2.03
CA THR A 40 4.63 -6.87 2.34
C THR A 40 4.26 -5.40 2.24
N PHE A 41 3.14 -5.09 1.59
CA PHE A 41 2.67 -3.72 1.42
C PHE A 41 1.40 -3.50 2.23
N GLN A 42 1.25 -2.29 2.75
CA GLN A 42 0.06 -1.85 3.46
C GLN A 42 -0.34 -0.49 2.88
N ASP A 43 -1.66 -0.26 2.83
CA ASP A 43 -2.21 1.00 2.36
C ASP A 43 -1.98 2.10 3.39
N VAL A 44 -1.84 3.33 2.88
CA VAL A 44 -1.70 4.53 3.70
C VAL A 44 -3.10 5.07 4.04
N LEU A 45 -3.22 5.80 5.15
CA LEU A 45 -4.47 6.44 5.58
C LEU A 45 -5.16 7.18 4.42
N TYR A 46 -6.37 6.75 4.07
CA TYR A 46 -7.20 7.44 3.10
C TYR A 46 -7.77 8.71 3.72
N ASN A 47 -7.52 9.87 3.10
CA ASN A 47 -8.11 11.13 3.56
C ASN A 47 -9.59 11.18 3.18
N THR A 48 -10.48 10.98 4.16
CA THR A 48 -11.93 11.00 3.97
C THR A 48 -12.41 12.46 3.81
N LEU A 49 -12.69 12.89 2.58
CA LEU A 49 -13.08 14.29 2.29
C LEU A 49 -14.48 14.69 2.80
N ARG A 50 -15.30 13.73 3.22
CA ARG A 50 -16.58 13.97 3.89
C ARG A 50 -16.61 13.20 5.19
N GLY A 51 -16.97 13.89 6.27
CA GLY A 51 -17.31 13.23 7.53
C GLY A 51 -18.64 12.48 7.39
N ALA A 52 -18.84 11.46 8.23
CA ALA A 52 -20.11 10.74 8.30
C ALA A 52 -21.28 11.72 8.48
N GLY A 53 -22.34 11.51 7.70
CA GLY A 53 -23.55 12.32 7.78
C GLY A 53 -24.25 12.09 9.11
N ALA A 54 -24.59 13.17 9.81
CA ALA A 54 -25.44 13.08 11.00
C ALA A 54 -26.80 12.44 10.63
N PRO A 55 -27.36 11.56 11.48
CA PRO A 55 -28.64 10.92 11.21
C PRO A 55 -29.76 11.95 11.05
N GLN A 56 -30.58 11.82 10.00
CA GLN A 56 -31.80 12.60 9.79
C GLN A 56 -32.98 11.67 9.50
N ASN A 57 -34.13 11.96 10.13
CA ASN A 57 -35.43 11.31 9.92
C ASN A 57 -35.39 9.77 9.89
N ASN A 58 -35.21 9.14 11.05
CA ASN A 58 -35.25 7.68 11.24
C ASN A 58 -34.25 6.85 10.40
N ARG A 59 -33.30 7.46 9.68
CA ARG A 59 -32.16 6.76 9.06
C ARG A 59 -30.90 6.97 9.89
N GLY A 60 -30.23 5.85 10.22
CA GLY A 60 -28.92 5.85 10.86
C GLY A 60 -27.89 6.59 10.02
N GLY A 61 -26.91 7.20 10.69
CA GLY A 61 -25.88 8.03 10.05
C GLY A 61 -25.16 7.27 8.93
N THR A 62 -25.05 7.90 7.76
CA THR A 62 -24.36 7.33 6.61
C THR A 62 -22.86 7.54 6.78
N ASN A 63 -22.12 6.43 6.90
CA ASN A 63 -20.67 6.46 6.77
C ASN A 63 -20.29 6.94 5.36
N PRO A 64 -19.20 7.72 5.23
CA PRO A 64 -18.63 8.07 3.93
C PRO A 64 -18.03 6.83 3.25
#